data_AF-A0A4Q6GEV9-F1
#
_entry.id   AF-A0A4Q6GEV9-F1
#
_cell.length_a   1.000
_cell.length_b   1.000
_cell.length_c   1.000
_cell.angle_alpha   90.00
_cell.angle_beta   90.00
_cell.angle_gamma   90.00
#
_symmetry.space_group_name_H-M   'P 1'
#
loop_
_entity.id
_entity.type
_entity.pdbx_description
1 polymer ?
#
loop_
_entity_poly.entity_id
_entity_poly.type
_entity_poly.pdbx_seq_one_letter_code
_entity_poly.pdbx_strand_id
1 'polypeptide(L)'
;MTRKLFVTTALPYANAAFHIGHMMEYIQADIWVRFQRMQRDGGVQRQVHFVCADDTHGTPIMIAAEKEGITPQEFVAKIAAGRPQYLNGSHIAFDNWYSTDSPENVELSQGIYRKLRDAGLIVTKTVDRFYDPVKGMFLADRNIKGECPVCHAKDQYGDNCEVCGAAYQPTELINPFSV
;
A
#
# COMPACT_ATOMS: atom_id res chain seq x y z
N MET A 1 -7.64 0.56 36.28
CA MET A 1 -7.71 1.13 34.91
C MET A 1 -8.01 -0.01 33.95
N THR A 2 -8.84 0.24 32.92
CA THR A 2 -9.13 -0.75 31.86
C THR A 2 -8.18 -0.56 30.67
N ARG A 3 -7.93 -1.61 29.89
CA ARG A 3 -7.10 -1.50 28.68
C ARG A 3 -7.78 -0.64 27.62
N LYS A 4 -6.98 0.20 26.96
CA LYS A 4 -7.34 0.92 25.74
C LYS A 4 -6.54 0.32 24.59
N LEU A 5 -7.22 -0.20 23.58
CA LEU A 5 -6.62 -0.91 22.46
C LEU A 5 -6.87 -0.14 21.18
N PHE A 6 -5.81 0.08 20.40
CA PHE A 6 -5.87 0.61 19.05
C PHE A 6 -5.45 -0.52 18.10
N VAL A 7 -6.39 -0.95 17.26
CA VAL A 7 -6.26 -2.14 16.42
C VAL A 7 -6.40 -1.72 14.98
N THR A 8 -5.50 -2.21 14.14
CA THR A 8 -5.50 -1.95 12.70
C THR A 8 -5.35 -3.26 11.94
N THR A 9 -5.80 -3.26 10.69
CA THR A 9 -5.40 -4.22 9.66
C THR A 9 -4.43 -3.53 8.70
N ALA A 10 -3.87 -4.26 7.75
CA ALA A 10 -3.19 -3.64 6.63
C ALA A 10 -4.17 -2.75 5.86
N LEU A 11 -3.66 -1.66 5.31
CA LEU A 11 -4.42 -0.77 4.43
C LEU A 11 -4.48 -1.43 3.05
N PRO A 12 -5.66 -1.79 2.52
CA PRO A 12 -5.74 -2.36 1.19
C PRO A 12 -5.41 -1.31 0.14
N TYR A 13 -4.66 -1.74 -0.87
CA TYR A 13 -4.30 -0.88 -1.98
C TYR A 13 -5.53 -0.56 -2.86
N ALA A 14 -5.74 0.71 -3.19
CA ALA A 14 -6.89 1.20 -3.94
C ALA A 14 -6.72 1.04 -5.47
N ASN A 15 -6.08 -0.05 -5.92
CA ASN A 15 -5.93 -0.39 -7.33
C ASN A 15 -6.86 -1.51 -7.81
N ALA A 16 -7.52 -2.23 -6.90
CA ALA A 16 -8.33 -3.40 -7.23
C ALA A 16 -9.42 -3.70 -6.17
N ALA A 17 -10.34 -4.60 -6.54
CA ALA A 17 -11.34 -5.15 -5.64
C ALA A 17 -10.73 -6.10 -4.59
N PHE A 18 -11.44 -6.32 -3.47
CA PHE A 18 -11.01 -7.29 -2.47
C PHE A 18 -11.08 -8.73 -3.00
N HIS A 19 -10.19 -9.56 -2.46
CA HIS A 19 -10.17 -11.00 -2.63
C HIS A 19 -10.11 -11.71 -1.27
N ILE A 20 -10.23 -13.03 -1.25
CA ILE A 20 -10.31 -13.83 -0.02
C ILE A 20 -9.13 -13.61 0.96
N GLY A 21 -7.92 -13.39 0.45
CA GLY A 21 -6.76 -13.03 1.28
C GLY A 21 -6.97 -11.78 2.16
N HIS A 22 -7.61 -10.73 1.63
CA HIS A 22 -7.96 -9.54 2.43
C HIS A 22 -8.98 -9.91 3.51
N MET A 23 -10.00 -10.69 3.14
CA MET A 23 -11.07 -11.07 4.06
C MET A 23 -10.56 -11.95 5.20
N MET A 24 -9.58 -12.83 4.94
CA MET A 24 -8.94 -13.63 5.97
C MET A 24 -8.35 -12.74 7.09
N GLU A 25 -7.60 -11.71 6.72
CA GLU A 25 -7.01 -10.78 7.69
C GLU A 25 -8.09 -10.02 8.47
N TYR A 26 -9.10 -9.48 7.77
CA TYR A 26 -10.14 -8.68 8.40
C TYR A 26 -11.02 -9.50 9.34
N ILE A 27 -11.38 -10.73 8.95
CA ILE A 27 -12.17 -11.63 9.80
C ILE A 27 -11.37 -12.02 11.05
N GLN A 28 -10.07 -12.33 10.91
CA GLN A 28 -9.22 -12.65 12.05
C GLN A 28 -9.15 -11.48 13.04
N ALA A 29 -8.92 -10.26 12.54
CA ALA A 29 -8.86 -9.05 13.36
C ALA A 29 -10.22 -8.75 14.02
N ASP A 30 -11.32 -8.86 13.26
CA ASP A 30 -12.67 -8.58 13.74
C ASP A 30 -13.12 -9.55 14.85
N ILE A 31 -12.81 -10.85 14.71
CA ILE A 31 -13.05 -11.85 15.77
C ILE A 31 -12.31 -11.45 17.05
N TRP A 32 -11.03 -11.07 16.93
CA TRP A 32 -10.24 -10.65 18.08
C TRP A 32 -10.79 -9.37 18.71
N VAL A 33 -11.12 -8.36 17.91
CA VAL A 33 -11.72 -7.10 18.36
C VAL A 33 -13.04 -7.33 19.10
N ARG A 34 -13.92 -8.18 18.57
CA ARG A 34 -15.18 -8.56 19.24
C ARG A 34 -14.91 -9.23 20.58
N PHE A 35 -13.99 -10.18 20.63
CA PHE A 35 -13.58 -10.81 21.88
C PHE A 35 -13.07 -9.77 22.89
N GLN A 36 -12.20 -8.84 22.47
CA GLN A 36 -11.68 -7.77 23.35
C GLN A 36 -12.79 -6.85 23.87
N ARG A 37 -13.73 -6.46 23.01
CA ARG A 37 -14.89 -5.63 23.39
C ARG A 37 -15.78 -6.32 24.43
N MET A 38 -15.80 -7.66 24.48
CA MET A 38 -16.53 -8.43 25.51
C MET A 38 -15.75 -8.58 26.83
N GLN A 39 -14.44 -8.34 26.84
CA GLN A 39 -13.63 -8.51 28.04
C GLN A 39 -13.82 -7.36 29.03
N ARG A 40 -13.59 -7.69 30.31
CA ARG A 40 -13.60 -6.74 31.43
C ARG A 40 -12.32 -6.87 32.23
N ASP A 41 -11.75 -5.73 32.59
CA ASP A 41 -10.62 -5.62 33.51
C ASP A 41 -11.11 -4.95 34.80
N GLY A 42 -11.12 -5.69 35.91
CA GLY A 42 -11.62 -5.17 37.20
C GLY A 42 -13.09 -4.72 37.15
N GLY A 43 -13.94 -5.41 36.39
CA GLY A 43 -15.35 -5.08 36.23
C GLY A 43 -15.66 -4.00 35.19
N VAL A 44 -14.65 -3.32 34.64
CA VAL A 44 -14.80 -2.28 33.61
C VAL A 44 -14.53 -2.86 32.22
N GLN A 45 -15.39 -2.55 31.25
CA GLN A 45 -15.24 -3.01 29.86
C GLN A 45 -14.00 -2.41 29.19
N ARG A 46 -13.34 -3.16 28.29
CA ARG A 46 -12.21 -2.64 27.50
C ARG A 46 -12.67 -1.61 26.47
N GLN A 47 -11.84 -0.60 26.23
CA GLN A 47 -12.03 0.35 25.14
C GLN A 47 -11.21 -0.11 23.93
N VAL A 48 -11.85 -0.30 22.78
CA VAL A 48 -11.21 -0.78 21.55
C VAL A 48 -11.55 0.17 20.42
N HIS A 49 -10.53 0.66 19.72
CA HIS A 49 -10.64 1.40 18.47
C HIS A 49 -10.10 0.52 17.35
N PHE A 50 -10.97 0.04 16.46
CA PHE A 50 -10.63 -0.79 15.31
C PHE A 50 -10.71 0.04 14.04
N VAL A 51 -9.57 0.37 13.43
CA VAL A 51 -9.53 1.33 12.33
C VAL A 51 -8.77 0.78 11.12
N CYS A 52 -9.17 1.24 9.93
CA CYS A 52 -8.49 0.96 8.68
C CYS A 52 -8.71 2.14 7.70
N ALA A 53 -8.10 2.06 6.53
CA ALA A 53 -8.22 3.03 5.45
C ALA A 53 -7.81 2.38 4.13
N ASP A 54 -8.31 2.89 3.00
CA ASP A 54 -7.70 2.55 1.70
C ASP A 54 -6.32 3.22 1.58
N ASP A 55 -5.34 2.49 1.03
CA ASP A 55 -4.05 3.04 0.59
C ASP A 55 -4.18 3.52 -0.86
N THR A 56 -4.10 4.83 -1.04
CA THR A 56 -4.56 5.55 -2.23
C THR A 56 -3.44 6.16 -3.04
N HIS A 57 -2.18 5.92 -2.68
CA HIS A 57 -1.03 6.55 -3.32
C HIS A 57 -0.14 5.56 -4.06
N GLY A 58 0.41 6.01 -5.19
CA GLY A 58 1.52 5.36 -5.88
C GLY A 58 1.29 5.18 -7.38
N THR A 59 2.38 4.87 -8.09
CA THR A 59 2.40 4.66 -9.54
C THR A 59 1.38 3.64 -10.07
N PRO A 60 1.04 2.51 -9.39
CA PRO A 60 0.05 1.57 -9.95
C PRO A 60 -1.34 2.19 -10.09
N ILE A 61 -1.76 3.04 -9.14
CA ILE A 61 -3.05 3.74 -9.18
C ILE A 61 -3.05 4.74 -10.34
N MET A 62 -1.97 5.52 -10.48
CA MET A 62 -1.84 6.48 -11.59
C MET A 62 -1.93 5.79 -12.97
N ILE A 63 -1.22 4.67 -13.16
CA ILE A 63 -1.27 3.90 -14.41
C ILE A 63 -2.67 3.29 -14.65
N ALA A 64 -3.32 2.78 -13.61
CA ALA A 64 -4.66 2.21 -13.74
C ALA A 64 -5.70 3.27 -14.11
N ALA A 65 -5.62 4.46 -13.49
CA ALA A 65 -6.47 5.60 -13.81
C ALA A 65 -6.25 6.10 -15.25
N GLU A 66 -4.99 6.21 -15.70
CA GLU A 66 -4.64 6.57 -17.10
C GLU A 66 -5.23 5.57 -18.09
N LYS A 67 -5.16 4.26 -17.81
CA LYS A 67 -5.76 3.20 -18.66
C LYS A 67 -7.29 3.30 -18.74
N GLU A 68 -7.95 3.75 -17.68
CA GLU A 68 -9.39 3.99 -17.67
C GLU A 68 -9.79 5.38 -18.21
N GLY A 69 -8.83 6.26 -18.47
CA GLY A 69 -9.09 7.62 -18.95
C GLY A 69 -9.72 8.53 -17.91
N ILE A 70 -9.49 8.26 -16.61
CA ILE A 70 -10.02 9.02 -15.48
C ILE A 70 -8.90 9.51 -14.56
N THR A 71 -9.22 10.43 -13.64
CA THR A 71 -8.25 10.89 -12.63
C THR A 71 -7.97 9.80 -11.58
N PRO A 72 -6.79 9.82 -10.92
CA PRO A 72 -6.50 8.92 -9.81
C PRO A 72 -7.55 8.96 -8.69
N GLN A 73 -8.07 10.16 -8.38
CA GLN A 73 -9.11 10.35 -7.37
C GLN A 73 -10.42 9.68 -7.77
N GLU A 74 -10.85 9.82 -9.02
CA GLU A 74 -12.04 9.14 -9.54
C GLU A 74 -11.86 7.62 -9.52
N PHE A 75 -10.68 7.13 -9.91
CA PHE A 75 -10.36 5.72 -9.89
C PHE A 75 -10.44 5.15 -8.47
N VAL A 76 -9.79 5.80 -7.49
CA VAL A 76 -9.82 5.41 -6.08
C VAL A 76 -11.25 5.45 -5.54
N ALA A 77 -12.03 6.49 -5.84
CA ALA A 77 -13.42 6.61 -5.42
C ALA A 77 -14.30 5.47 -5.97
N LYS A 78 -14.09 5.08 -7.24
CA LYS A 78 -14.77 3.94 -7.86
C LYS A 78 -14.46 2.63 -7.15
N ILE A 79 -13.19 2.39 -6.80
CA ILE A 79 -12.78 1.21 -6.01
C ILE A 79 -13.39 1.24 -4.60
N ALA A 80 -13.34 2.40 -3.93
CA ALA A 80 -13.88 2.60 -2.58
C ALA A 80 -15.39 2.34 -2.52
N ALA A 81 -16.14 2.70 -3.57
CA ALA A 81 -17.58 2.46 -3.66
C ALA A 81 -17.96 0.96 -3.63
N GLY A 82 -17.04 0.07 -3.99
CA GLY A 82 -17.25 -1.38 -3.92
C GLY A 82 -16.98 -2.00 -2.53
N ARG A 83 -16.30 -1.29 -1.63
CA ARG A 83 -15.91 -1.79 -0.30
C ARG A 83 -17.09 -2.21 0.59
N PRO A 84 -18.20 -1.45 0.65
CA PRO A 84 -19.33 -1.79 1.52
C PRO A 84 -19.90 -3.18 1.27
N GLN A 85 -19.89 -3.68 0.02
CA GLN A 85 -20.37 -5.03 -0.30
C GLN A 85 -19.62 -6.10 0.51
N TYR A 86 -18.30 -5.99 0.59
CA TYR A 86 -17.46 -6.98 1.27
C TYR A 86 -17.47 -6.78 2.78
N LEU A 87 -17.31 -5.53 3.24
CA LEU A 87 -17.21 -5.19 4.66
C LEU A 87 -18.53 -5.46 5.38
N ASN A 88 -19.65 -4.97 4.84
CA ASN A 88 -20.96 -5.21 5.43
C ASN A 88 -21.41 -6.66 5.22
N GLY A 89 -21.14 -7.22 4.04
CA GLY A 89 -21.48 -8.61 3.72
C GLY A 89 -20.77 -9.63 4.60
N SER A 90 -19.61 -9.28 5.17
CA SER A 90 -18.86 -10.12 6.11
C SER A 90 -18.94 -9.63 7.55
N HIS A 91 -19.80 -8.65 7.83
CA HIS A 91 -19.99 -8.05 9.15
C HIS A 91 -18.73 -7.51 9.82
N ILE A 92 -17.76 -7.02 9.04
CA ILE A 92 -16.53 -6.43 9.59
C ILE A 92 -16.88 -5.08 10.23
N ALA A 93 -16.55 -4.91 11.51
CA ALA A 93 -17.03 -3.79 12.33
C ALA A 93 -15.90 -2.82 12.72
N PHE A 94 -15.28 -2.21 11.71
CA PHE A 94 -14.38 -1.07 11.91
C PHE A 94 -15.14 0.10 12.57
N ASP A 95 -14.51 0.76 13.53
CA ASP A 95 -14.97 2.00 14.15
C ASP A 95 -14.72 3.21 13.23
N ASN A 96 -13.70 3.13 12.37
CA ASN A 96 -13.40 4.13 11.35
C ASN A 96 -12.76 3.48 10.12
N TRP A 97 -13.30 3.78 8.94
CA TRP A 97 -12.68 3.49 7.65
C TRP A 97 -12.36 4.80 6.95
N TYR A 98 -11.12 5.00 6.55
CA TYR A 98 -10.64 6.28 6.04
C TYR A 98 -9.84 6.17 4.74
N SER A 99 -9.03 7.18 4.43
CA SER A 99 -8.17 7.23 3.24
C SER A 99 -6.79 7.77 3.60
N THR A 100 -5.74 7.23 2.98
CA THR A 100 -4.41 7.84 3.06
C THR A 100 -4.32 9.18 2.34
N ASP A 101 -5.19 9.43 1.34
CA ASP A 101 -5.37 10.74 0.71
C ASP A 101 -6.37 11.56 1.55
N SER A 102 -5.85 12.11 2.65
CA SER A 102 -6.60 12.92 3.61
C SER A 102 -5.73 14.06 4.16
N PRO A 103 -6.32 15.22 4.51
CA PRO A 103 -5.59 16.34 5.08
C PRO A 103 -4.77 15.96 6.32
N GLU A 104 -5.35 15.12 7.19
CA GLU A 104 -4.74 14.64 8.44
C GLU A 104 -3.50 13.81 8.14
N ASN A 105 -3.58 12.88 7.19
CA ASN A 105 -2.44 12.04 6.84
C ASN A 105 -1.34 12.83 6.11
N VAL A 106 -1.70 13.84 5.32
CA VAL A 106 -0.74 14.78 4.71
C VAL A 106 0.01 15.54 5.80
N GLU A 107 -0.69 16.11 6.78
CA GLU A 107 -0.08 16.84 7.88
C GLU A 107 0.85 15.94 8.71
N LEU A 108 0.35 14.76 9.11
CA LEU A 108 1.10 13.81 9.93
C LEU A 108 2.35 13.28 9.20
N SER A 109 2.21 12.89 7.93
CA SER A 109 3.32 12.38 7.11
C SER A 109 4.41 13.43 6.92
N GLN A 110 4.04 14.67 6.58
CA GLN A 110 5.00 15.76 6.48
C GLN A 110 5.62 16.10 7.84
N GLY A 111 4.85 16.04 8.92
CA GLY A 111 5.34 16.24 10.28
C GLY A 111 6.39 15.21 10.68
N ILE A 112 6.14 13.93 10.41
CA ILE A 112 7.11 12.84 10.66
C ILE A 112 8.37 13.05 9.82
N TYR A 113 8.23 13.32 8.52
CA TYR A 113 9.38 13.60 7.65
C TYR A 113 10.24 14.76 8.18
N ARG A 114 9.61 15.88 8.56
CA ARG A 114 10.32 17.05 9.11
C ARG A 114 11.10 16.67 10.37
N LYS A 115 10.49 15.94 11.31
CA LYS A 115 11.18 15.48 12.54
C LYS A 115 12.36 14.57 12.23
N LEU A 116 12.22 13.63 11.29
CA LEU A 116 13.31 12.75 10.88
C LEU A 116 14.46 13.53 10.24
N ARG A 117 14.14 14.50 9.37
CA ARG A 117 15.13 15.39 8.75
C ARG A 117 15.87 16.22 9.79
N ASP A 118 15.14 16.85 10.71
CA ASP A 118 15.71 17.72 11.73
C ASP A 118 16.56 16.94 12.75
N ALA A 119 16.28 15.65 12.94
CA ALA A 119 17.10 14.73 13.72
C ALA A 119 18.35 14.20 12.95
N GLY A 120 18.59 14.63 11.71
CA GLY A 120 19.70 14.17 10.89
C GLY A 120 19.54 12.74 10.35
N LEU A 121 18.32 12.19 10.38
CA LEU A 121 18.02 10.81 9.95
C LEU A 121 17.63 10.70 8.46
N ILE A 122 17.69 11.81 7.73
CA ILE A 122 17.44 11.85 6.28
C ILE A 122 18.74 12.21 5.56
N VAL A 123 19.12 11.36 4.61
CA VAL A 123 20.29 11.56 3.75
C VAL A 123 19.83 11.78 2.32
N THR A 124 20.35 12.83 1.68
CA THR A 124 20.15 13.07 0.24
C THR A 124 21.34 12.54 -0.54
N LYS A 125 21.08 11.75 -1.56
CA LYS A 125 22.09 11.22 -2.48
C LYS A 125 21.61 11.39 -3.92
N THR A 126 22.54 11.67 -4.82
CA THR A 126 22.29 11.53 -6.25
C THR A 126 22.34 10.05 -6.61
N VAL A 127 21.34 9.57 -7.34
CA VAL A 127 21.23 8.18 -7.77
C VAL A 127 20.86 8.15 -9.25
N ASP A 128 21.44 7.20 -9.98
CA ASP A 128 21.06 6.93 -11.37
C ASP A 128 19.72 6.18 -11.37
N ARG A 129 18.79 6.65 -12.20
CA ARG A 129 17.48 6.02 -12.38
C ARG A 129 17.13 6.00 -13.86
N PHE A 130 16.43 4.94 -14.28
CA PHE A 130 15.87 4.92 -15.62
C PHE A 130 14.80 5.99 -15.77
N TYR A 131 14.80 6.61 -16.94
CA TYR A 131 13.86 7.64 -17.35
C TYR A 131 13.29 7.27 -18.71
N ASP A 132 11.98 7.26 -18.82
CA ASP A 132 11.28 7.09 -20.09
C ASP A 132 11.11 8.48 -20.75
N PRO A 133 11.81 8.77 -21.86
CA PRO A 133 11.71 10.06 -22.52
C PRO A 133 10.41 10.25 -23.31
N VAL A 134 9.69 9.19 -23.64
CA VAL A 134 8.40 9.25 -24.35
C VAL A 134 7.29 9.60 -23.37
N LYS A 135 7.29 8.97 -22.19
CA LYS A 135 6.33 9.24 -21.11
C LYS A 135 6.72 10.40 -20.20
N GLY A 136 7.98 10.83 -20.25
CA GLY A 136 8.48 11.96 -19.47
C GLY A 136 8.56 11.69 -17.97
N MET A 137 8.89 10.46 -17.56
CA MET A 137 8.90 10.08 -16.14
C MET A 137 10.03 9.12 -15.76
N PHE A 138 10.43 9.15 -14.50
CA PHE A 138 11.30 8.12 -13.93
C PHE A 138 10.54 6.80 -13.79
N LEU A 139 11.22 5.69 -14.11
CA LEU A 139 10.68 4.35 -14.00
C LEU A 139 10.95 3.78 -12.61
N ALA A 140 9.92 3.21 -12.00
CA ALA A 140 10.08 2.30 -10.87
C ALA A 140 10.58 0.94 -11.36
N ASP A 141 11.24 0.16 -10.52
CA ASP A 141 11.87 -1.13 -10.86
C ASP A 141 10.92 -2.09 -11.58
N ARG A 142 9.65 -2.14 -11.14
CA ARG A 142 8.57 -2.95 -11.73
C ARG A 142 8.05 -2.45 -13.09
N ASN A 143 8.43 -1.26 -13.52
CA ASN A 143 8.11 -0.69 -14.84
C ASN A 143 9.31 -0.80 -15.81
N ILE A 144 10.36 -1.51 -15.42
CA ILE A 144 11.53 -1.79 -16.23
C ILE A 144 11.55 -3.29 -16.46
N LYS A 145 11.72 -3.71 -17.71
CA LYS A 145 12.04 -5.08 -18.05
C LYS A 145 13.32 -5.17 -18.86
N GLY A 146 13.97 -6.30 -18.80
CA GLY A 146 15.15 -6.59 -19.60
C GLY A 146 15.52 -8.06 -19.55
N GLU A 147 16.78 -8.33 -19.86
CA GLU A 147 17.39 -9.64 -19.77
C GLU A 147 18.20 -9.75 -18.47
N CYS A 148 18.05 -10.88 -17.76
CA CYS A 148 18.71 -11.13 -16.49
C CYS A 148 20.24 -11.16 -16.66
N PRO A 149 21.01 -10.41 -15.85
CA PRO A 149 22.46 -10.38 -15.94
C PRO A 149 23.16 -11.68 -15.52
N VAL A 150 22.43 -12.61 -14.88
CA VAL A 150 22.99 -13.86 -14.36
C VAL A 150 22.70 -15.05 -15.28
N CYS A 151 21.43 -15.24 -15.67
CA CYS A 151 20.99 -16.42 -16.42
C CYS A 151 20.50 -16.12 -17.83
N HIS A 152 20.53 -14.85 -18.26
CA HIS A 152 20.08 -14.40 -19.58
C HIS A 152 18.60 -14.71 -19.91
N ALA A 153 17.78 -14.98 -18.88
CA ALA A 153 16.33 -15.01 -19.05
C ALA A 153 15.82 -13.64 -19.52
N LYS A 154 14.97 -13.63 -20.54
CA LYS A 154 14.36 -12.40 -21.09
C LYS A 154 13.13 -11.98 -20.28
N ASP A 155 12.69 -10.74 -20.49
CA ASP A 155 11.45 -10.18 -19.94
C ASP A 155 11.37 -10.15 -18.40
N GLN A 156 12.51 -10.00 -17.73
CA GLN A 156 12.63 -9.96 -16.27
C GLN A 156 12.51 -8.53 -15.74
N TYR A 157 11.87 -8.36 -14.58
CA TYR A 157 11.70 -7.07 -13.92
C TYR A 157 13.00 -6.53 -13.32
N GLY A 158 13.00 -5.25 -12.93
CA GLY A 158 14.19 -4.49 -12.54
C GLY A 158 14.93 -5.01 -11.30
N ASP A 159 14.25 -5.66 -10.36
CA ASP A 159 14.79 -6.00 -9.04
C ASP A 159 15.10 -7.50 -8.86
N ASN A 160 14.50 -8.38 -9.67
CA ASN A 160 14.70 -9.82 -9.58
C ASN A 160 14.48 -10.58 -10.89
N CYS A 161 15.03 -11.79 -10.95
CA CYS A 161 14.74 -12.77 -12.00
C CYS A 161 13.84 -13.89 -11.47
N GLU A 162 12.68 -14.08 -12.10
CA GLU A 162 11.72 -15.14 -11.77
C GLU A 162 12.18 -16.54 -12.24
N VAL A 163 13.24 -16.61 -13.06
CA VAL A 163 13.79 -17.88 -13.56
C VAL A 163 14.88 -18.43 -12.64
N CYS A 164 15.88 -17.62 -12.27
CA CYS A 164 17.01 -18.09 -11.46
C CYS A 164 16.99 -17.60 -10.00
N GLY A 165 16.07 -16.69 -9.64
CA GLY A 165 15.95 -16.14 -8.29
C GLY A 165 17.02 -15.10 -7.93
N ALA A 166 17.85 -14.66 -8.87
CA ALA A 166 18.81 -13.60 -8.64
C ALA A 166 18.12 -12.26 -8.33
N ALA A 167 18.71 -11.48 -7.43
CA ALA A 167 18.35 -10.10 -7.15
C ALA A 167 19.47 -9.18 -7.63
N TYR A 168 19.10 -8.04 -8.22
CA TYR A 168 20.03 -7.09 -8.84
C TYR A 168 19.42 -5.68 -8.84
N GLN A 169 20.24 -4.67 -9.11
CA GLN A 169 19.74 -3.33 -9.40
C GLN A 169 19.17 -3.29 -10.83
N PRO A 170 18.14 -2.48 -11.11
CA PRO A 170 17.59 -2.34 -12.45
C PRO A 170 18.64 -1.94 -13.49
N THR A 171 19.66 -1.19 -13.08
CA THR A 171 20.77 -0.74 -13.95
C THR A 171 21.69 -1.86 -14.41
N GLU A 172 21.56 -3.05 -13.82
CA GLU A 172 22.29 -4.25 -14.20
C GLU A 172 21.54 -5.09 -15.26
N LEU A 173 20.28 -4.76 -15.57
CA LEU A 173 19.54 -5.45 -16.64
C LEU A 173 20.22 -5.25 -18.00
N ILE A 174 20.32 -6.34 -18.76
CA ILE A 174 20.78 -6.31 -20.14
C ILE A 174 19.61 -5.88 -21.03
N ASN A 175 19.85 -4.98 -21.99
CA ASN A 175 18.83 -4.47 -22.92
C ASN A 175 17.52 -4.01 -22.24
N PRO A 176 17.56 -3.08 -21.28
CA PRO A 176 16.38 -2.66 -20.54
C PRO A 176 15.39 -1.85 -21.41
N PHE A 177 14.10 -2.02 -21.16
CA PHE A 177 13.02 -1.31 -21.82
C PHE A 177 11.88 -0.96 -20.83
N SER A 178 11.14 0.09 -21.18
CA SER A 178 9.96 0.58 -20.44
C SER A 178 8.73 -0.29 -20.72
N VAL A 179 7.90 -0.53 -19.70
CA VAL A 179 6.68 -1.38 -19.76
C VAL A 179 5.42 -0.57 -19.50
#